data_AF-A0A1H8K7H0-F1
#
_entry.id   AF-A0A1H8K7H0-F1
#
_cell.length_a   1.000
_cell.length_b   1.000
_cell.length_c   1.000
_cell.angle_alpha   90.00
_cell.angle_beta   90.00
_cell.angle_gamma   90.00
#
_symmetry.space_group_name_H-M   'P 1'
#
loop_
_entity.id
_entity.type
_entity.pdbx_description
1 polymer ?
#
loop_
_entity_poly.entity_id
_entity_poly.type
_entity_poly.pdbx_seq_one_letter_code
_entity_poly.pdbx_strand_id
1 'polypeptide(L)'
;MKTRVQPCCNRETFANESEARRRLDKMHQLGLRSVLPIDVELCRNGWHLKFPTSDTGPSPKLRALVEARDKTCVRCGRQVPRDEDSIHHRVPRGRGGENTAENLLLLCGSGTTGCHGWVESNRAEAYKLGYLVKTGFDPLDVPVLLVGKAWAYPTPDGKWVVSGEAT
;
A
#
# COMPACT_ATOMS: atom_id res chain seq x y z
N MET A 1 -21.14 -23.25 -32.16
CA MET A 1 -19.90 -22.64 -31.63
C MET A 1 -20.30 -21.74 -30.47
N LYS A 2 -20.11 -22.17 -29.21
CA LYS A 2 -20.52 -21.38 -28.03
C LYS A 2 -19.47 -20.30 -27.80
N THR A 3 -19.81 -19.05 -28.07
CA THR A 3 -19.00 -17.88 -27.75
C THR A 3 -18.75 -17.87 -26.24
N ARG A 4 -17.49 -18.09 -25.86
CA ARG A 4 -17.04 -18.07 -24.47
C ARG A 4 -17.04 -16.60 -24.01
N VAL A 5 -18.15 -16.14 -23.45
CA VAL A 5 -18.24 -14.79 -22.86
C VAL A 5 -17.28 -14.76 -21.67
N GLN A 6 -16.27 -13.90 -21.74
CA GLN A 6 -15.32 -13.69 -20.64
C GLN A 6 -16.07 -13.26 -19.37
N PRO A 7 -15.80 -13.90 -18.21
CA PRO A 7 -16.41 -13.52 -16.94
C PRO A 7 -15.77 -12.22 -16.47
N CYS A 8 -16.33 -11.06 -16.84
CA CYS A 8 -16.03 -9.87 -16.07
C CYS A 8 -16.69 -10.06 -14.70
N CYS A 9 -15.85 -10.15 -13.66
CA CYS A 9 -16.15 -10.10 -12.23
C CYS A 9 -15.95 -11.38 -11.39
N ASN A 10 -15.83 -12.60 -11.92
CA ASN A 10 -15.58 -13.85 -11.14
C ASN A 10 -16.39 -13.97 -9.80
N ARG A 11 -17.57 -13.34 -9.70
CA ARG A 11 -18.36 -13.20 -8.47
C ARG A 11 -19.76 -13.77 -8.66
N GLU A 12 -20.38 -14.17 -7.55
CA GLU A 12 -21.80 -14.54 -7.48
C GLU A 12 -22.66 -13.39 -8.05
N THR A 13 -23.59 -13.74 -8.95
CA THR A 13 -24.53 -12.80 -9.59
C THR A 13 -25.97 -13.17 -9.20
N PHE A 14 -26.84 -12.17 -9.10
CA PHE A 14 -28.24 -12.28 -8.69
C PHE A 14 -29.18 -11.85 -9.82
N ALA A 15 -30.39 -12.38 -9.85
CA ALA A 15 -31.33 -12.10 -10.93
C ALA A 15 -31.85 -10.66 -10.89
N ASN A 16 -31.87 -10.04 -9.71
CA ASN A 16 -32.34 -8.67 -9.49
C ASN A 16 -31.64 -8.02 -8.28
N GLU A 17 -31.77 -6.70 -8.17
CA GLU A 17 -31.21 -5.90 -7.08
C GLU A 17 -31.70 -6.35 -5.70
N SER A 18 -32.99 -6.68 -5.57
CA SER A 18 -33.60 -7.09 -4.31
C SER A 18 -33.00 -8.38 -3.76
N GLU A 19 -32.68 -9.36 -4.62
CA GLU A 19 -31.96 -10.58 -4.24
C GLU A 19 -30.55 -10.29 -3.75
N ALA A 20 -29.82 -9.42 -4.46
CA ALA A 20 -28.49 -9.00 -4.07
C ALA A 20 -28.49 -8.26 -2.73
N ARG A 21 -29.47 -7.37 -2.49
CA ARG A 21 -29.62 -6.64 -1.21
C ARG A 21 -29.95 -7.57 -0.05
N ARG A 22 -30.88 -8.53 -0.24
CA ARG A 22 -31.16 -9.55 0.80
C ARG A 22 -29.90 -10.35 1.15
N ARG A 23 -29.05 -10.65 0.17
CA ARG A 23 -27.78 -11.34 0.40
C ARG A 23 -26.79 -10.46 1.18
N LEU A 24 -26.68 -9.18 0.81
CA LEU A 24 -25.86 -8.18 1.51
C LEU A 24 -26.27 -8.10 3.00
N ASP A 25 -27.55 -7.88 3.27
CA ASP A 25 -28.08 -7.74 4.64
C ASP A 25 -27.82 -8.99 5.47
N LYS A 26 -28.05 -10.18 4.89
CA LYS A 26 -27.75 -11.46 5.54
C LYS A 26 -26.25 -11.61 5.87
N MET A 27 -25.36 -11.13 5.00
CA MET A 27 -23.92 -11.18 5.27
C MET A 27 -23.50 -10.22 6.40
N HIS A 28 -24.06 -9.02 6.44
CA HIS A 28 -23.84 -8.06 7.53
C HIS A 28 -24.38 -8.59 8.86
N GLN A 29 -25.58 -9.17 8.87
CA GLN A 29 -26.19 -9.73 10.08
C GLN A 29 -25.36 -10.89 10.67
N LEU A 30 -24.82 -11.76 9.81
CA LEU A 30 -24.12 -12.95 10.27
C LEU A 30 -22.63 -12.69 10.58
N GLY A 31 -22.01 -11.64 10.03
CA GLY A 31 -20.62 -11.28 10.30
C GLY A 31 -19.58 -12.35 9.91
N LEU A 32 -19.95 -13.33 9.07
CA LEU A 32 -19.16 -14.55 8.81
C LEU A 32 -17.93 -14.36 7.92
N ARG A 33 -17.55 -13.12 7.56
CA ARG A 33 -16.38 -12.82 6.72
C ARG A 33 -15.55 -11.70 7.29
N SER A 34 -14.23 -11.81 7.11
CA SER A 34 -13.27 -10.76 7.47
C SER A 34 -13.41 -9.48 6.64
N VAL A 35 -13.94 -9.59 5.41
CA VAL A 35 -14.29 -8.46 4.55
C VAL A 35 -15.74 -8.61 4.11
N LEU A 36 -16.59 -7.70 4.57
CA LEU A 36 -17.99 -7.64 4.20
C LEU A 36 -18.17 -6.79 2.93
N PRO A 37 -19.15 -7.13 2.08
CA PRO A 37 -19.53 -6.28 0.96
C PRO A 37 -20.12 -4.96 1.46
N ILE A 38 -19.88 -3.87 0.73
CA ILE A 38 -20.31 -2.52 1.10
C ILE A 38 -21.58 -2.09 0.35
N ASP A 39 -21.86 -2.70 -0.80
CA ASP A 39 -23.00 -2.32 -1.63
C ASP A 39 -23.39 -3.43 -2.62
N VAL A 40 -24.38 -3.14 -3.46
CA VAL A 40 -24.83 -3.90 -4.62
C VAL A 40 -24.58 -3.06 -5.89
N GLU A 41 -24.15 -3.70 -6.98
CA GLU A 41 -23.85 -3.04 -8.25
C GLU A 41 -24.40 -3.86 -9.44
N LEU A 42 -24.86 -3.18 -10.49
CA LEU A 42 -25.27 -3.79 -11.76
C LEU A 42 -24.12 -3.71 -12.77
N CYS A 43 -23.67 -4.86 -13.27
CA CYS A 43 -22.73 -4.91 -14.40
C CYS A 43 -23.33 -5.62 -15.62
N ARG A 44 -22.57 -5.73 -16.72
CA ARG A 44 -23.02 -6.40 -17.96
C ARG A 44 -23.43 -7.88 -17.78
N ASN A 45 -23.03 -8.51 -16.67
CA ASN A 45 -23.31 -9.91 -16.36
C ASN A 45 -24.40 -10.09 -15.28
N GLY A 46 -25.00 -9.01 -14.77
CA GLY A 46 -26.06 -9.03 -13.75
C GLY A 46 -25.72 -8.26 -12.47
N TRP A 47 -26.63 -8.33 -11.49
CA TRP A 47 -26.47 -7.71 -10.18
C TRP A 47 -25.48 -8.50 -9.32
N HIS A 48 -24.56 -7.85 -8.63
CA HIS A 48 -23.59 -8.51 -7.74
C HIS A 48 -23.26 -7.67 -6.51
N LEU A 49 -22.64 -8.31 -5.52
CA LEU A 49 -22.12 -7.61 -4.34
C LEU A 49 -20.85 -6.82 -4.70
N LYS A 50 -20.81 -5.58 -4.24
CA LYS A 50 -19.64 -4.71 -4.28
C LYS A 50 -18.88 -4.88 -2.97
N PHE A 51 -17.70 -5.47 -3.06
CA PHE A 51 -16.77 -5.53 -1.93
C PHE A 51 -15.95 -4.24 -1.89
N PRO A 52 -15.48 -3.81 -0.69
CA PRO A 52 -14.41 -2.84 -0.61
C PRO A 52 -13.30 -3.30 -1.55
N THR A 53 -12.71 -2.37 -2.29
CA THR A 53 -11.44 -2.67 -2.94
C THR A 53 -10.50 -3.15 -1.84
N SER A 54 -9.97 -4.37 -1.99
CA SER A 54 -8.85 -4.81 -1.14
C SER A 54 -7.83 -3.69 -1.12
N ASP A 55 -7.20 -3.44 0.03
CA ASP A 55 -6.13 -2.46 0.15
C ASP A 55 -5.02 -2.82 -0.85
N THR A 56 -5.13 -2.27 -2.06
CA THR A 56 -4.19 -2.52 -3.12
C THR A 56 -2.96 -1.73 -2.71
N GLY A 57 -1.83 -2.43 -2.62
CA GLY A 57 -0.54 -1.77 -2.55
C GLY A 57 -0.36 -0.76 -3.71
N PRO A 58 0.75 -0.01 -3.70
CA PRO A 58 1.02 0.98 -4.74
C PRO A 58 0.87 0.38 -6.14
N SER A 59 0.36 1.19 -7.08
CA SER A 59 0.24 0.76 -8.48
C SER A 59 1.60 0.30 -9.02
N PRO A 60 1.66 -0.61 -10.01
CA PRO A 60 2.92 -1.06 -10.60
C PRO A 60 3.81 0.10 -11.09
N LYS A 61 3.20 1.16 -11.64
CA LYS A 61 3.89 2.37 -12.08
C LYS A 61 4.52 3.12 -10.92
N LEU A 62 3.77 3.32 -9.83
CA LEU A 62 4.28 4.01 -8.65
C LEU A 62 5.38 3.19 -7.96
N ARG A 63 5.21 1.87 -7.87
CA ARG A 63 6.24 0.99 -7.34
C ARG A 63 7.53 1.05 -8.15
N ALA A 64 7.45 1.00 -9.48
CA ALA A 64 8.63 1.13 -10.35
C ALA A 64 9.32 2.48 -10.18
N LEU A 65 8.55 3.56 -9.95
CA LEU A 65 9.10 4.88 -9.66
C LEU A 65 9.91 4.89 -8.35
N VAL A 66 9.38 4.29 -7.28
CA VAL A 66 10.07 4.17 -5.98
C VAL A 66 11.30 3.25 -6.08
N GLU A 67 11.17 2.11 -6.77
CA GLU A 67 12.29 1.18 -7.02
C GLU A 67 13.43 1.86 -7.79
N ALA A 68 13.12 2.66 -8.81
CA ALA A 68 14.12 3.41 -9.58
C ALA A 68 14.80 4.52 -8.77
N ARG A 69 14.05 5.19 -7.88
CA ARG A 69 14.57 6.21 -6.96
C ARG A 69 15.51 5.59 -5.92
N ASP A 70 15.07 4.52 -5.28
CA ASP A 70 15.73 3.97 -4.08
C ASP A 70 16.87 3.01 -4.43
N LYS A 71 16.69 2.19 -5.48
CA LYS A 71 17.63 1.17 -6.01
C LYS A 71 18.02 0.05 -5.05
N THR A 72 18.22 0.35 -3.77
CA THR A 72 18.56 -0.55 -2.69
C THR A 72 17.71 -0.23 -1.46
N CYS A 73 17.77 -1.07 -0.43
CA CYS A 73 17.10 -0.79 0.84
C CYS A 73 17.55 0.57 1.38
N VAL A 74 16.61 1.50 1.55
CA VAL A 74 16.88 2.89 1.96
C VAL A 74 17.63 2.97 3.29
N ARG A 75 17.39 2.01 4.20
CA ARG A 75 18.03 1.99 5.52
C ARG A 75 19.42 1.36 5.53
N CYS A 76 19.62 0.21 4.89
CA CYS A 76 20.88 -0.56 5.01
C CYS A 76 21.73 -0.63 3.74
N GLY A 77 21.23 -0.13 2.61
CA GLY A 77 21.93 -0.10 1.33
C GLY A 77 22.02 -1.46 0.63
N ARG A 78 21.44 -2.52 1.19
CA ARG A 78 21.43 -3.85 0.58
C ARG A 78 20.59 -3.84 -0.69
N GLN A 79 21.12 -4.38 -1.79
CA GLN A 79 20.34 -4.74 -2.96
C GLN A 79 19.44 -5.92 -2.63
N VAL A 80 18.14 -5.78 -2.86
CA VAL A 80 17.14 -6.77 -2.42
C VAL A 80 16.36 -7.26 -3.64
N PRO A 81 16.21 -8.58 -3.83
CA PRO A 81 15.24 -9.13 -4.78
C PRO A 81 13.82 -8.66 -4.46
N ARG A 82 12.97 -8.59 -5.49
CA ARG A 82 11.62 -8.04 -5.40
C ARG A 82 10.69 -8.84 -4.48
N ASP A 83 10.95 -10.12 -4.31
CA ASP A 83 10.24 -11.05 -3.42
C ASP A 83 10.72 -10.99 -1.97
N GLU A 84 11.83 -10.31 -1.71
CA GLU A 84 12.40 -10.09 -0.38
C GLU A 84 12.35 -8.61 0.05
N ASP A 85 11.75 -7.74 -0.74
CA ASP A 85 11.57 -6.32 -0.43
C ASP A 85 10.14 -6.00 0.05
N SER A 86 9.99 -4.76 0.53
CA SER A 86 8.70 -4.15 0.80
C SER A 86 8.72 -2.69 0.34
N ILE A 87 7.59 -2.24 -0.22
CA ILE A 87 7.32 -0.82 -0.40
C ILE A 87 6.60 -0.34 0.86
N HIS A 88 7.37 0.28 1.75
CA HIS A 88 6.94 0.71 3.08
C HIS A 88 6.34 2.12 3.04
N HIS A 89 5.17 2.29 3.66
CA HIS A 89 4.57 3.60 3.86
C HIS A 89 5.16 4.31 5.09
N ARG A 90 5.61 5.55 4.91
CA ARG A 90 6.16 6.38 5.98
C ARG A 90 5.06 6.86 6.93
N VAL A 91 3.97 7.41 6.39
CA VAL A 91 2.68 7.52 7.10
C VAL A 91 1.96 6.19 6.88
N PRO A 92 1.75 5.37 7.92
CA PRO A 92 1.17 4.04 7.74
C PRO A 92 -0.19 4.10 7.04
N ARG A 93 -0.42 3.16 6.10
CA ARG A 93 -1.63 3.09 5.31
C ARG A 93 -2.92 3.07 6.15
N GLY A 94 -2.94 2.26 7.21
CA GLY A 94 -4.04 2.17 8.18
C GLY A 94 -4.23 3.39 9.07
N ARG A 95 -3.38 4.42 8.95
CA ARG A 95 -3.45 5.68 9.70
C ARG A 95 -3.57 6.90 8.78
N GLY A 96 -4.17 6.71 7.61
CA GLY A 96 -4.44 7.78 6.64
C GLY A 96 -3.32 8.04 5.63
N GLY A 97 -2.28 7.19 5.59
CA GLY A 97 -1.24 7.29 4.58
C GLY A 97 -1.75 6.99 3.17
N GLU A 98 -1.32 7.79 2.20
CA GLU A 98 -1.65 7.63 0.79
C GLU A 98 -0.54 6.90 0.02
N ASN A 99 -0.89 6.36 -1.15
CA ASN A 99 0.05 5.77 -2.10
C ASN A 99 0.68 6.89 -2.95
N THR A 100 1.66 7.61 -2.39
CA THR A 100 2.42 8.66 -3.08
C THR A 100 3.93 8.38 -2.99
N ALA A 101 4.72 8.89 -3.93
CA ALA A 101 6.14 8.53 -4.02
C ALA A 101 6.92 8.97 -2.78
N GLU A 102 6.64 10.17 -2.28
CA GLU A 102 7.20 10.78 -1.08
C GLU A 102 6.83 10.05 0.21
N ASN A 103 5.71 9.31 0.21
CA ASN A 103 5.26 8.52 1.35
C ASN A 103 5.76 7.08 1.31
N LEU A 104 6.49 6.67 0.28
CA LEU A 104 6.89 5.28 0.08
C LEU A 104 8.41 5.12 0.08
N LEU A 105 8.92 4.03 0.67
CA LEU A 105 10.34 3.66 0.69
C LEU A 105 10.52 2.18 0.37
N LEU A 106 11.59 1.84 -0.35
CA LEU A 106 12.02 0.46 -0.53
C LEU A 106 12.84 -0.01 0.67
N LEU A 107 12.38 -1.06 1.35
CA LEU A 107 13.07 -1.69 2.48
C LEU A 107 13.21 -3.19 2.25
N CYS A 108 14.28 -3.80 2.76
CA CYS A 108 14.40 -5.26 2.79
C CYS A 108 13.55 -5.88 3.91
N GLY A 109 13.10 -7.11 3.67
CA GLY A 109 12.28 -7.90 4.57
C GLY A 109 10.80 -7.53 4.54
N SER A 110 10.06 -8.03 5.53
CA SER A 110 8.63 -7.80 5.72
C SER A 110 8.38 -6.99 7.00
N GLY A 111 7.12 -6.73 7.35
CA GLY A 111 6.77 -6.05 8.61
C GLY A 111 7.30 -6.73 9.88
N THR A 112 7.88 -7.94 9.79
CA THR A 112 8.50 -8.66 10.92
C THR A 112 9.95 -9.09 10.66
N THR A 113 10.52 -8.84 9.47
CA THR A 113 11.89 -9.25 9.12
C THR A 113 12.66 -8.10 8.45
N GLY A 114 13.99 -8.17 8.47
CA GLY A 114 14.84 -7.18 7.79
C GLY A 114 14.69 -5.75 8.31
N CYS A 115 14.91 -4.77 7.43
CA CYS A 115 14.82 -3.36 7.79
C CYS A 115 13.37 -2.89 7.94
N HIS A 116 12.42 -3.49 7.21
CA HIS A 116 11.01 -3.21 7.41
C HIS A 116 10.55 -3.63 8.81
N GLY A 117 10.89 -4.84 9.26
CA GLY A 117 10.59 -5.30 10.62
C GLY A 117 11.31 -4.49 11.70
N TRP A 118 12.51 -4.00 11.41
CA TRP A 118 13.19 -3.06 12.31
C TRP A 118 12.40 -1.76 12.48
N VAL A 119 11.87 -1.18 11.40
CA VAL A 119 11.05 0.05 11.46
C VAL A 119 9.81 -0.16 12.32
N GLU A 120 9.11 -1.29 12.14
CA GLU A 120 7.91 -1.60 12.92
C GLU A 120 8.21 -1.83 14.40
N SER A 121 9.36 -2.45 14.72
CA SER A 121 9.77 -2.70 16.11
C SER A 121 10.42 -1.49 16.80
N ASN A 122 10.96 -0.53 16.04
CA ASN A 122 11.76 0.60 16.56
C ASN A 122 11.17 1.95 16.16
N ARG A 123 9.85 2.10 16.31
CA ARG A 123 9.08 3.24 15.77
C ARG A 123 9.60 4.60 16.20
N ALA A 124 9.99 4.75 17.47
CA ALA A 124 10.51 6.02 18.00
C ALA A 124 11.75 6.49 17.23
N GLU A 125 12.66 5.56 16.93
CA GLU A 125 13.87 5.84 16.15
C GLU A 125 13.54 6.01 14.66
N ALA A 126 12.64 5.18 14.13
CA ALA A 126 12.19 5.30 12.75
C ALA A 126 11.55 6.68 12.45
N TYR A 127 10.85 7.30 13.40
CA TYR A 127 10.37 8.68 13.27
C TYR A 127 11.53 9.69 13.20
N LYS A 128 12.56 9.55 14.03
CA LYS A 128 13.72 10.46 14.01
C LYS A 128 14.48 10.37 12.70
N LEU A 129 14.59 9.16 12.15
CA LEU A 129 15.32 8.87 10.91
C LEU A 129 14.47 9.08 9.64
N GLY A 130 13.21 9.49 9.79
CA GLY A 130 12.30 9.78 8.69
C GLY A 130 11.72 8.57 7.96
N TYR A 131 11.99 7.35 8.43
CA TYR A 131 11.38 6.13 7.89
C TYR A 131 9.90 6.03 8.23
N LEU A 132 9.47 6.67 9.33
CA LEU A 132 8.06 6.89 9.65
C LEU A 132 7.76 8.38 9.76
N VAL A 133 6.53 8.75 9.45
CA VAL A 133 5.96 10.10 9.58
C VAL A 133 4.66 9.99 10.37
N LYS A 134 4.45 10.90 11.31
CA LYS A 134 3.25 10.89 12.16
C LYS A 134 2.04 11.31 11.34
N THR A 135 0.88 10.70 11.60
CA THR A 135 -0.39 11.11 10.99
C THR A 135 -0.61 12.61 11.21
N GLY A 136 -1.03 13.31 10.15
CA GLY A 136 -1.25 14.76 10.13
C GLY A 136 -0.03 15.59 9.73
N PHE A 137 1.14 14.98 9.56
CA PHE A 137 2.32 15.64 8.99
C PHE A 137 2.47 15.28 7.50
N ASP A 138 2.99 16.22 6.71
CA ASP A 138 3.30 16.01 5.30
C ASP A 138 4.61 15.21 5.17
N PRO A 139 4.63 14.06 4.45
CA PRO A 139 5.87 13.33 4.15
C PRO A 139 6.93 14.17 3.43
N LEU A 140 6.55 15.20 2.67
CA LEU A 140 7.47 16.10 1.97
C LEU A 140 8.32 16.95 2.91
N ASP A 141 7.84 17.21 4.13
CA ASP A 141 8.53 18.05 5.12
C ASP A 141 9.48 17.25 6.02
N VAL A 142 9.53 15.93 5.87
CA VAL A 142 10.35 15.05 6.71
C VAL A 142 11.47 14.43 5.88
N PRO A 143 12.76 14.72 6.16
CA PRO A 143 13.86 14.07 5.46
C PRO A 143 14.03 12.63 5.93
N VAL A 144 14.62 11.80 5.08
CA VAL A 144 14.97 10.41 5.35
C VAL A 144 16.48 10.27 5.46
N LEU A 145 16.97 9.55 6.46
CA LEU A 145 18.38 9.20 6.54
C LEU A 145 18.70 8.05 5.59
N LEU A 146 19.31 8.36 4.45
CA LEU A 146 19.72 7.37 3.45
C LEU A 146 20.96 6.63 3.92
N VAL A 147 20.83 5.31 4.09
CA VAL A 147 21.91 4.36 4.40
C VAL A 147 22.83 4.77 5.55
N GLY A 148 22.31 5.55 6.50
CA GLY A 148 23.08 6.10 7.62
C GLY A 148 24.08 7.20 7.27
N LYS A 149 23.98 7.81 6.07
CA LYS A 149 25.01 8.73 5.56
C LYS A 149 24.51 10.12 5.16
N ALA A 150 23.31 10.23 4.60
CA ALA A 150 22.83 11.50 4.06
C ALA A 150 21.36 11.70 4.33
N TRP A 151 20.98 12.93 4.67
CA TRP A 151 19.58 13.34 4.77
C TRP A 151 19.06 13.75 3.40
N ALA A 152 17.90 13.23 3.02
CA ALA A 152 17.27 13.58 1.75
C ALA A 152 15.75 13.58 1.83
N TYR A 153 15.11 14.46 1.08
CA TYR A 153 13.66 14.52 0.93
C TYR A 153 13.22 13.68 -0.28
N PRO A 154 12.29 12.74 -0.12
CA PRO A 154 11.71 12.03 -1.25
C PRO A 154 10.66 12.94 -1.93
N THR A 155 10.75 13.09 -3.24
CA THR A 155 9.85 13.97 -4.01
C THR A 155 8.72 13.21 -4.70
N PRO A 156 7.61 13.89 -5.06
CA PRO A 156 6.49 13.26 -5.77
C PRO A 156 6.86 12.70 -7.15
N ASP A 157 7.88 13.28 -7.81
CA ASP A 157 8.38 12.83 -9.11
C ASP A 157 9.42 11.70 -9.01
N GLY A 158 9.61 11.12 -7.82
CA GLY A 158 10.46 9.96 -7.64
C GLY A 158 11.96 10.29 -7.62
N LYS A 159 12.35 11.41 -7.02
CA LYS A 159 13.75 11.80 -6.83
C LYS A 159 14.08 11.98 -5.35
N TRP A 160 15.37 12.05 -5.08
CA TRP A 160 15.91 12.48 -3.79
C TRP A 160 16.43 13.91 -3.90
N VAL A 161 16.01 14.78 -3.00
CA VAL A 161 16.65 16.10 -2.78
C VAL A 161 17.52 15.98 -1.54
N VAL A 162 18.83 15.85 -1.73
CA VAL A 162 19.80 15.71 -0.62
C VAL A 162 19.96 17.05 0.09
N SER A 163 19.83 17.05 1.41
CA SER A 163 19.93 18.25 2.26
C SER A 163 21.22 18.32 3.06
N GLY A 164 22.00 17.23 3.15
CA GLY A 164 23.31 17.22 3.81
C GLY A 164 23.75 15.82 4.23
N GLU A 165 24.99 15.71 4.71
CA GLU A 165 25.50 14.49 5.33
C GLU A 165 25.00 14.34 6.78
N ALA A 166 24.90 13.11 7.26
CA ALA A 166 24.64 12.81 8.65
C ALA A 166 25.97 12.79 9.40
N THR A 167 26.15 13.77 10.29
CA THR A 167 27.30 13.90 11.20
C THR A 167 27.27 12.88 12.34
#